data_AF-A0A7G8KP72-F1
#
_entry.id   AF-A0A7G8KP72-F1
#
_cell.length_a   1.000
_cell.length_b   1.000
_cell.length_c   1.000
_cell.angle_alpha   90.00
_cell.angle_beta   90.00
_cell.angle_gamma   90.00
#
_symmetry.space_group_name_H-M   'P 1'
#
loop_
_entity.id
_entity.type
_entity.pdbx_description
1 polymer ?
#
loop_
_entity_poly.entity_id
_entity_poly.type
_entity_poly.pdbx_seq_one_letter_code
_entity_poly.pdbx_strand_id
1 'polypeptide(L)'
;MDCYGFNLIHQIYGKKMWLLFPPEENLMPTRVPYEESSVYSRLNFFSPKIENFKGLSSKCRKVELSPGDVLFVPHKWWHFVENLNTSIAINVWLPSVHDDKERLKESIVQYTVKQITDLSTEKTKKIILNPNMDKLLLKNDVTQFFNTINTCKRICKRSPHKKQTNEDSSIFNTKIVDLGIEVPVLSRDEFMKLMNQQISRFGEKKVPEETHGDDFVKLVRAFTNPEVINLITHNLISDQ
;
A
#
# COMPACT_ATOMS: atom_id res chain seq x y z
N MET A 1 1.25 1.16 -1.57
CA MET A 1 1.21 -0.29 -1.77
C MET A 1 -0.19 -0.75 -1.43
N ASP A 2 -0.79 -1.57 -2.28
CA ASP A 2 -2.15 -2.05 -2.07
C ASP A 2 -2.16 -3.44 -1.43
N CYS A 3 -3.06 -3.65 -0.47
CA CYS A 3 -3.17 -4.87 0.32
C CYS A 3 -3.92 -5.99 -0.39
N TYR A 4 -4.72 -5.66 -1.41
CA TYR A 4 -5.63 -6.60 -2.07
C TYR A 4 -5.29 -6.77 -3.55
N GLY A 5 -5.51 -7.97 -4.05
CA GLY A 5 -5.50 -8.25 -5.48
C GLY A 5 -4.18 -7.89 -6.16
N PHE A 6 -4.28 -7.73 -7.47
CA PHE A 6 -3.26 -7.13 -8.32
C PHE A 6 -3.96 -6.21 -9.33
N ASN A 7 -3.20 -5.33 -9.96
CA ASN A 7 -3.78 -4.27 -10.78
C ASN A 7 -3.24 -4.30 -12.21
N LEU A 8 -4.12 -4.08 -13.18
CA LEU A 8 -3.77 -3.80 -14.57
C LEU A 8 -4.13 -2.35 -14.87
N ILE A 9 -3.13 -1.55 -15.25
CA ILE A 9 -3.31 -0.13 -15.55
C ILE A 9 -3.14 0.06 -17.05
N HIS A 10 -4.24 0.38 -17.73
CA HIS A 10 -4.23 0.75 -19.13
C HIS A 10 -4.20 2.27 -19.27
N GLN A 11 -3.16 2.80 -19.90
CA GLN A 11 -3.00 4.22 -20.13
C GLN A 11 -3.78 4.65 -21.38
N ILE A 12 -4.78 5.51 -21.23
CA ILE A 12 -5.70 5.91 -22.31
C ILE A 12 -5.26 7.22 -22.98
N TYR A 13 -4.80 8.19 -22.18
CA TYR A 13 -4.45 9.53 -22.67
C TYR A 13 -3.34 10.13 -21.82
N GLY A 14 -2.43 10.93 -22.41
CA GLY A 14 -1.31 11.53 -21.68
C GLY A 14 -0.30 10.50 -21.18
N LYS A 15 0.57 10.91 -20.26
CA LYS A 15 1.68 10.10 -19.74
C LYS A 15 1.71 10.03 -18.22
N LYS A 16 2.03 8.84 -17.69
CA LYS A 16 2.27 8.61 -16.26
C LYS A 16 3.63 7.97 -16.04
N MET A 17 4.42 8.54 -15.13
CA MET A 17 5.62 7.89 -14.61
C MET A 17 5.24 7.01 -13.42
N TRP A 18 5.74 5.78 -13.42
CA TRP A 18 5.61 4.82 -12.34
C TRP A 18 7.00 4.47 -11.81
N LEU A 19 7.14 4.49 -10.48
CA LEU A 19 8.27 3.89 -9.77
C LEU A 19 7.73 2.71 -8.98
N LEU A 20 8.33 1.54 -9.18
CA LEU A 20 7.89 0.27 -8.61
C LEU A 20 9.01 -0.30 -7.73
N PHE A 21 8.66 -0.80 -6.54
CA PHE A 21 9.60 -1.50 -5.66
C PHE A 21 9.00 -2.83 -5.20
N PRO A 22 9.84 -3.87 -5.05
CA PRO A 22 9.38 -5.16 -4.57
C PRO A 22 8.86 -5.04 -3.12
N PRO A 23 7.93 -5.91 -2.69
CA PRO A 23 7.31 -5.84 -1.36
C PRO A 23 8.31 -5.81 -0.19
N GLU A 24 9.47 -6.44 -0.36
CA GLU A 24 10.53 -6.58 0.65
C GLU A 24 11.36 -5.30 0.84
N GLU A 25 11.25 -4.31 -0.06
CA GLU A 25 11.94 -3.04 0.09
C GLU A 25 11.35 -2.25 1.27
N ASN A 26 12.20 -1.84 2.21
CA ASN A 26 11.76 -1.09 3.37
C ASN A 26 11.55 0.39 3.03
N LEU A 27 10.36 0.71 2.51
CA LEU A 27 9.93 2.09 2.25
C LEU A 27 9.30 2.75 3.48
N MET A 28 9.65 2.34 4.70
CA MET A 28 9.10 2.87 5.96
C MET A 28 7.56 2.87 5.95
N PRO A 29 6.91 1.69 5.97
CA PRO A 29 5.47 1.58 5.85
C PRO A 29 4.72 2.34 6.96
N THR A 30 3.60 2.97 6.61
CA THR A 30 2.70 3.65 7.54
C THR A 30 1.25 3.48 7.10
N ARG A 31 0.36 3.34 8.08
CA ARG A 31 -1.11 3.41 7.90
C ARG A 31 -1.68 4.79 8.28
N VAL A 32 -0.83 5.80 8.36
CA VAL A 32 -1.23 7.19 8.66
C VAL A 32 -0.79 8.11 7.52
N PRO A 33 -1.71 8.86 6.88
CA PRO A 33 -3.17 8.79 7.09
C PRO A 33 -3.70 7.40 6.69
N TYR A 34 -4.79 6.98 7.31
CA TYR A 34 -5.39 5.66 7.11
C TYR A 34 -6.35 5.72 5.94
N GLU A 35 -6.07 4.93 4.92
CA GLU A 35 -6.99 4.59 3.83
C GLU A 35 -7.11 3.06 3.79
N GLU A 36 -8.33 2.55 3.62
CA GLU A 36 -8.56 1.11 3.52
C GLU A 36 -7.75 0.53 2.37
N SER A 37 -7.17 -0.64 2.59
CA SER A 37 -6.37 -1.38 1.61
C SER A 37 -5.08 -0.70 1.14
N SER A 38 -4.74 0.48 1.66
CA SER A 38 -3.55 1.24 1.28
C SER A 38 -2.52 1.31 2.41
N VAL A 39 -1.29 0.93 2.10
CA VAL A 39 -0.10 1.18 2.94
C VAL A 39 0.75 2.23 2.25
N TYR A 40 0.99 3.34 2.95
CA TYR A 40 1.82 4.44 2.43
C TYR A 40 3.28 4.28 2.86
N SER A 41 4.15 4.96 2.13
CA SER A 41 5.56 5.12 2.50
C SER A 41 5.72 6.46 3.24
N ARG A 42 6.58 6.47 4.26
CA ARG A 42 7.04 7.73 4.88
C ARG A 42 8.13 8.43 4.06
N LEU A 43 8.68 7.76 3.05
CA LEU A 43 9.62 8.35 2.12
C LEU A 43 8.86 9.21 1.10
N ASN A 44 9.30 10.45 0.92
CA ASN A 44 8.71 11.36 -0.04
C ASN A 44 9.43 11.25 -1.39
N PHE A 45 8.78 10.68 -2.41
CA PHE A 45 9.34 10.58 -3.76
C PHE A 45 8.99 11.78 -4.66
N PHE A 46 8.04 12.62 -4.23
CA PHE A 46 7.62 13.80 -4.97
C PHE A 46 8.57 14.99 -4.75
N SER A 47 8.94 15.22 -3.49
CA SER A 47 9.93 16.24 -3.08
C SER A 47 10.91 15.58 -2.08
N PRO A 48 11.87 14.80 -2.57
CA PRO A 48 12.70 13.94 -1.74
C PRO A 48 13.77 14.68 -0.95
N LYS A 49 14.12 14.15 0.22
CA LYS A 49 15.39 14.43 0.88
C LYS A 49 16.34 13.26 0.61
N ILE A 50 17.45 13.54 -0.08
CA ILE A 50 18.40 12.50 -0.57
C ILE A 50 18.88 11.57 0.55
N GLU A 51 19.07 12.10 1.76
CA GLU A 51 19.53 11.35 2.92
C GLU A 51 18.62 10.17 3.30
N ASN A 52 17.31 10.30 3.06
CA ASN A 52 16.32 9.27 3.40
C ASN A 52 16.46 8.00 2.53
N PHE A 53 17.17 8.08 1.41
CA PHE A 53 17.29 6.98 0.45
C PHE A 53 18.60 6.19 0.59
N LYS A 54 19.46 6.54 1.56
CA LYS A 54 20.79 5.89 1.76
C LYS A 54 20.69 4.38 2.02
N GLY A 55 19.62 3.93 2.69
CA GLY A 55 19.42 2.52 3.04
C GLY A 55 18.62 1.67 2.05
N LEU A 56 18.14 2.24 0.94
CA LEU A 56 17.35 1.47 -0.02
C LEU A 56 18.22 0.56 -0.89
N SER A 57 17.72 -0.63 -1.19
CA SER A 57 18.44 -1.66 -1.97
C SER A 57 18.60 -1.32 -3.47
N SER A 58 18.09 -0.16 -3.91
CA SER A 58 18.09 0.33 -5.30
C SER A 58 17.36 -0.54 -6.32
N LYS A 59 16.46 -1.45 -5.88
CA LYS A 59 15.60 -2.26 -6.77
C LYS A 59 14.42 -1.48 -7.37
N CYS A 60 14.57 -0.17 -7.54
CA CYS A 60 13.55 0.68 -8.12
C CYS A 60 13.41 0.38 -9.61
N ARG A 61 12.21 0.04 -10.05
CA ARG A 61 11.87 -0.09 -11.47
C ARG A 61 11.14 1.17 -11.92
N LYS A 62 11.53 1.73 -13.05
CA LYS A 62 10.88 2.93 -13.62
C LYS A 62 10.28 2.62 -14.97
N VAL A 63 9.04 3.04 -15.19
CA VAL A 63 8.39 3.05 -16.51
C VAL A 63 7.57 4.33 -16.69
N GLU A 64 7.54 4.84 -17.92
CA GLU A 64 6.63 5.90 -18.33
C GLU A 64 5.60 5.32 -19.29
N LEU A 65 4.33 5.27 -18.86
CA LEU A 65 3.25 4.75 -19.68
C LEU A 65 2.77 5.84 -20.64
N SER A 66 2.66 5.48 -21.91
CA SER A 66 2.05 6.25 -22.99
C SER A 66 0.69 5.64 -23.38
N PRO A 67 -0.16 6.37 -24.12
CA PRO A 67 -1.45 5.84 -24.56
C PRO A 67 -1.31 4.50 -25.31
N GLY A 68 -2.06 3.50 -24.87
CA GLY A 68 -2.00 2.12 -25.38
C GLY A 68 -1.19 1.16 -24.50
N ASP A 69 -0.32 1.67 -23.63
CA ASP A 69 0.47 0.82 -22.73
C ASP A 69 -0.39 0.24 -21.60
N VAL A 70 -0.08 -1.01 -21.22
CA VAL A 70 -0.68 -1.69 -20.06
C VAL A 70 0.41 -2.07 -19.08
N LEU A 71 0.28 -1.61 -17.83
CA LEU A 71 1.15 -1.97 -16.74
C LEU A 71 0.47 -2.99 -15.82
N PHE A 72 1.12 -4.12 -15.62
CA PHE A 72 0.77 -5.05 -14.55
C PHE A 72 1.52 -4.68 -13.26
N VAL A 73 0.78 -4.42 -12.18
CA VAL A 73 1.32 -4.19 -10.84
C VAL A 73 0.98 -5.41 -9.99
N PRO A 74 1.98 -6.24 -9.63
CA PRO A 74 1.72 -7.43 -8.85
C PRO A 74 1.25 -7.10 -7.43
N HIS A 75 0.63 -8.08 -6.78
CA HIS A 75 0.15 -7.98 -5.41
C HIS A 75 1.26 -7.47 -4.47
N LYS A 76 0.94 -6.49 -3.62
CA LYS A 76 1.85 -5.87 -2.64
C LYS A 76 3.09 -5.18 -3.22
N TRP A 77 3.12 -4.86 -4.50
CA TRP A 77 4.19 -4.01 -5.01
C TRP A 77 3.99 -2.57 -4.56
N TRP A 78 5.08 -1.99 -4.07
CA TRP A 78 5.14 -0.55 -3.83
C TRP A 78 5.13 0.16 -5.17
N HIS A 79 4.36 1.23 -5.24
CA HIS A 79 4.30 2.06 -6.43
C HIS A 79 4.13 3.53 -6.05
N PHE A 80 4.86 4.38 -6.76
CA PHE A 80 4.66 5.82 -6.80
C PHE A 80 4.27 6.20 -8.22
N VAL A 81 3.26 7.07 -8.35
CA VAL A 81 2.69 7.46 -9.65
C VAL A 81 2.71 8.98 -9.76
N GLU A 82 3.21 9.46 -10.89
CA GLU A 82 3.19 10.88 -11.23
C GLU A 82 2.59 11.07 -12.62
N ASN A 83 1.58 11.92 -12.74
CA ASN A 83 1.08 12.36 -14.03
C ASN A 83 2.05 13.41 -14.60
N LEU A 84 2.68 13.12 -15.75
CA LEU A 84 3.63 14.04 -16.39
C LEU A 84 2.92 15.16 -17.17
N ASN A 85 1.66 14.93 -17.53
CA ASN A 85 0.75 15.86 -18.17
C ASN A 85 -0.71 15.46 -17.83
N THR A 86 -1.69 16.17 -18.40
CA THR A 86 -3.10 15.75 -18.32
C THR A 86 -3.22 14.30 -18.79
N SER A 87 -3.70 13.43 -17.92
CA SER A 87 -3.61 11.99 -18.10
C SER A 87 -4.89 11.26 -17.69
N ILE A 88 -5.28 10.26 -18.47
CA ILE A 88 -6.41 9.37 -18.21
C ILE A 88 -5.90 7.93 -18.29
N ALA A 89 -6.20 7.13 -17.27
CA ALA A 89 -5.89 5.70 -17.25
C ALA A 89 -7.06 4.94 -16.61
N ILE A 90 -7.22 3.69 -17.01
CA ILE A 90 -8.19 2.75 -16.42
C ILE A 90 -7.40 1.71 -15.63
N ASN A 91 -7.78 1.50 -14.38
CA ASN A 91 -7.22 0.45 -13.53
C ASN A 91 -8.24 -0.68 -13.37
N VAL A 92 -7.79 -1.93 -13.49
CA VAL A 92 -8.59 -3.14 -13.32
C VAL A 92 -7.98 -3.96 -12.19
N TRP A 93 -8.73 -4.05 -11.09
CA TRP A 93 -8.36 -4.84 -9.93
C TRP A 93 -8.85 -6.27 -10.08
N LEU A 94 -7.95 -7.22 -9.93
CA LEU A 94 -8.23 -8.65 -10.01
C LEU A 94 -7.90 -9.33 -8.68
N PRO A 95 -8.69 -10.33 -8.25
CA PRO A 95 -8.53 -10.95 -6.95
C PRO A 95 -7.24 -11.76 -6.84
N SER A 96 -6.65 -11.76 -5.64
CA SER A 96 -5.48 -12.55 -5.27
C SER A 96 -5.90 -13.69 -4.34
N VAL A 97 -5.22 -14.83 -4.42
CA VAL A 97 -5.41 -15.96 -3.49
C VAL A 97 -5.14 -15.58 -2.03
N HIS A 98 -4.41 -14.48 -1.81
CA HIS A 98 -4.08 -13.97 -0.48
C HIS A 98 -5.18 -13.07 0.11
N ASP A 99 -6.19 -12.68 -0.68
CA ASP A 99 -7.13 -11.64 -0.30
C ASP A 99 -7.92 -11.95 0.97
N ASP A 100 -8.28 -13.22 1.22
CA ASP A 100 -9.03 -13.56 2.43
C ASP A 100 -8.22 -13.31 3.71
N LYS A 101 -6.92 -13.66 3.68
CA LYS A 101 -6.00 -13.40 4.78
C LYS A 101 -5.74 -11.89 4.92
N GLU A 102 -5.61 -11.18 3.81
CA GLU A 102 -5.41 -9.73 3.83
C GLU A 102 -6.68 -9.00 4.32
N ARG A 103 -7.89 -9.48 4.00
CA ARG A 103 -9.16 -8.94 4.55
C ARG A 103 -9.22 -9.09 6.06
N LEU A 104 -8.77 -10.23 6.58
CA LEU A 104 -8.66 -10.42 8.03
C LEU A 104 -7.69 -9.39 8.65
N LYS A 105 -6.49 -9.24 8.08
CA LYS A 105 -5.51 -8.25 8.55
C LYS A 105 -6.06 -6.83 8.51
N GLU A 106 -6.66 -6.44 7.38
CA GLU A 106 -7.24 -5.11 7.22
C GLU A 106 -8.38 -4.87 8.20
N SER A 107 -9.23 -5.86 8.48
CA SER A 107 -10.29 -5.73 9.48
C SER A 107 -9.76 -5.48 10.90
N ILE A 108 -8.59 -6.05 11.24
CA ILE A 108 -7.89 -5.79 12.51
C ILE A 108 -7.34 -4.36 12.53
N VAL A 109 -6.76 -3.90 11.41
CA VAL A 109 -6.29 -2.52 11.26
C VAL A 109 -7.46 -1.54 11.40
N GLN A 110 -8.57 -1.78 10.71
CA GLN A 110 -9.79 -0.96 10.79
C GLN A 110 -10.31 -0.86 12.21
N TYR A 111 -10.47 -1.99 12.88
CA TYR A 111 -10.90 -2.05 14.28
C TYR A 111 -9.97 -1.23 15.19
N THR A 112 -8.66 -1.38 15.03
CA THR A 112 -7.65 -0.68 15.83
C THR A 112 -7.69 0.83 15.58
N VAL A 113 -7.70 1.25 14.31
CA VAL A 113 -7.77 2.66 13.92
C VAL A 113 -9.05 3.27 14.46
N LYS A 114 -10.19 2.58 14.32
CA LYS A 114 -11.49 3.04 14.84
C LYS A 114 -11.44 3.28 16.34
N GLN A 115 -11.00 2.29 17.12
CA GLN A 115 -10.86 2.39 18.58
C GLN A 115 -10.00 3.60 19.00
N ILE A 116 -8.87 3.80 18.32
CA ILE A 116 -7.97 4.92 18.61
C ILE A 116 -8.63 6.26 18.22
N THR A 117 -9.25 6.33 17.05
CA THR A 117 -9.90 7.56 16.59
C THR A 117 -11.05 7.97 17.49
N ASP A 118 -11.85 7.04 18.01
CA ASP A 118 -12.97 7.31 18.91
C ASP A 118 -12.54 7.94 20.24
N LEU A 119 -11.31 7.65 20.69
CA LEU A 119 -10.71 8.24 21.89
C LEU A 119 -9.94 9.55 21.62
N SER A 120 -9.76 9.91 20.35
CA SER A 120 -8.92 11.04 19.94
C SER A 120 -9.72 12.30 19.61
N THR A 121 -9.04 13.45 19.58
CA THR A 121 -9.65 14.75 19.22
C THR A 121 -9.97 14.82 17.73
N GLU A 122 -10.92 15.68 17.32
CA GLU A 122 -11.21 15.93 15.90
C GLU A 122 -9.99 16.39 15.10
N LYS A 123 -9.05 17.11 15.73
CA LYS A 123 -7.78 17.49 15.10
C LYS A 123 -6.91 16.26 14.83
N THR A 124 -6.82 15.36 15.80
CA THR A 124 -6.06 14.11 15.70
C THR A 124 -6.67 13.16 14.66
N LYS A 125 -8.01 13.04 14.63
CA LYS A 125 -8.72 12.23 13.63
C LYS A 125 -8.36 12.63 12.20
N LYS A 126 -8.31 13.93 11.90
CA LYS A 126 -7.91 14.47 10.59
C LYS A 126 -6.46 14.19 10.20
N ILE A 127 -5.60 13.87 11.17
CA ILE A 127 -4.22 13.43 10.92
C ILE A 127 -4.19 11.91 10.69
N ILE A 128 -4.95 11.16 11.49
CA ILE A 128 -4.99 9.69 11.43
C ILE A 128 -5.72 9.19 10.19
N LEU A 129 -6.79 9.86 9.75
CA LEU A 129 -7.67 9.38 8.68
C LEU A 129 -7.38 10.10 7.36
N ASN A 130 -7.37 9.34 6.27
CA ASN A 130 -7.48 9.92 4.94
C ASN A 130 -8.89 10.51 4.77
N PRO A 131 -9.06 11.69 4.15
CA PRO A 131 -10.38 12.29 3.90
C PRO A 131 -11.41 11.35 3.23
N ASN A 132 -10.94 10.38 2.44
CA ASN A 132 -11.80 9.37 1.82
C ASN A 132 -12.44 8.40 2.83
N MET A 133 -11.85 8.25 4.02
CA MET A 133 -12.28 7.28 5.04
C MET A 133 -13.20 7.85 6.11
N ASP A 134 -13.26 9.18 6.25
CA ASP A 134 -14.01 9.85 7.32
C ASP A 134 -15.45 9.34 7.42
N LYS A 135 -16.15 9.21 6.29
CA LYS A 135 -17.56 8.80 6.29
C LYS A 135 -17.78 7.34 6.67
N LEU A 136 -16.84 6.44 6.37
CA LEU A 136 -17.00 5.01 6.63
C LEU A 136 -16.69 4.68 8.09
N LEU A 137 -15.57 5.18 8.61
CA LEU A 137 -15.12 4.86 9.97
C LEU A 137 -15.91 5.62 11.04
N LEU A 138 -16.36 6.85 10.78
CA LEU A 138 -17.10 7.63 11.78
C LEU A 138 -18.56 7.18 11.96
N LYS A 139 -19.16 6.54 10.94
CA LYS A 139 -20.58 6.13 10.99
C LYS A 139 -20.82 4.77 11.61
N ASN A 140 -19.87 3.86 11.50
CA ASN A 140 -20.01 2.49 11.99
C ASN A 140 -19.52 2.38 13.44
N ASP A 141 -20.14 1.49 14.21
CA ASP A 141 -19.71 1.23 15.58
C ASP A 141 -18.54 0.21 15.62
N VAL A 142 -17.87 0.15 16.75
CA VAL A 142 -16.75 -0.79 16.99
C VAL A 142 -17.23 -2.24 16.88
N THR A 143 -18.47 -2.53 17.27
CA THR A 143 -19.09 -3.87 17.21
C THR A 143 -19.13 -4.41 15.78
N GLN A 144 -19.47 -3.56 14.81
CA GLN A 144 -19.54 -3.93 13.40
C GLN A 144 -18.17 -4.34 12.87
N PHE A 145 -17.11 -3.61 13.23
CA PHE A 145 -15.73 -3.98 12.85
C PHE A 145 -15.30 -5.31 13.50
N PHE A 146 -15.68 -5.56 14.76
CA PHE A 146 -15.43 -6.83 15.41
C PHE A 146 -16.17 -8.00 14.74
N ASN A 147 -17.41 -7.77 14.29
CA ASN A 147 -18.18 -8.75 13.52
C ASN A 147 -17.52 -9.05 12.16
N THR A 148 -16.93 -8.04 11.50
CA THR A 148 -16.12 -8.22 10.30
C THR A 148 -14.91 -9.11 10.57
N ILE A 149 -14.14 -8.85 11.63
CA ILE A 149 -13.01 -9.69 12.05
C ILE A 149 -13.45 -11.15 12.22
N ASN A 150 -14.55 -11.38 12.93
CA ASN A 150 -15.07 -12.74 13.15
C ASN A 150 -15.54 -13.42 11.85
N THR A 151 -16.04 -12.66 10.89
CA THR A 151 -16.43 -13.16 9.57
C THR A 151 -15.20 -13.53 8.75
N CYS A 152 -14.21 -12.64 8.65
CA CYS A 152 -12.95 -12.90 7.95
C CYS A 152 -12.18 -14.08 8.57
N LYS A 153 -12.16 -14.18 9.91
CA LYS A 153 -11.58 -15.33 10.64
C LYS A 153 -12.25 -16.64 10.24
N ARG A 154 -13.58 -16.68 10.21
CA ARG A 154 -14.34 -17.86 9.79
C ARG A 154 -14.03 -18.25 8.34
N ILE A 155 -13.91 -17.28 7.44
CA ILE A 155 -13.53 -17.52 6.03
C ILE A 155 -12.12 -18.12 5.96
N CYS A 156 -11.15 -17.53 6.68
CA CYS A 156 -9.77 -18.03 6.72
C CYS A 156 -9.67 -19.47 7.26
N LYS A 157 -10.45 -19.82 8.28
CA LYS A 157 -10.49 -21.20 8.84
C LYS A 157 -11.24 -22.19 7.94
N ARG A 158 -12.27 -21.73 7.24
CA ARG A 158 -13.10 -22.57 6.35
C ARG A 158 -12.48 -22.81 5.00
N SER A 159 -11.64 -21.90 4.53
CA SER A 159 -10.80 -22.15 3.37
C SER A 159 -9.96 -23.35 3.77
N PRO A 160 -10.28 -24.57 3.30
CA PRO A 160 -9.47 -25.71 3.62
C PRO A 160 -8.07 -25.38 3.12
N HIS A 161 -7.05 -26.11 3.53
CA HIS A 161 -5.89 -26.27 2.67
C HIS A 161 -6.35 -26.87 1.32
N LYS A 162 -7.03 -26.10 0.45
CA LYS A 162 -6.73 -26.15 -0.96
C LYS A 162 -5.21 -25.97 -0.94
N LYS A 163 -4.51 -27.06 -1.23
CA LYS A 163 -3.39 -26.99 -2.14
C LYS A 163 -3.90 -26.28 -3.40
N GLN A 164 -4.22 -24.98 -3.30
CA GLN A 164 -4.13 -24.07 -4.41
C GLN A 164 -2.64 -23.96 -4.53
N THR A 165 -2.13 -24.91 -5.30
CA THR A 165 -0.73 -25.03 -5.63
C THR A 165 -0.27 -23.63 -5.99
N ASN A 166 0.94 -23.28 -5.58
CA ASN A 166 1.61 -22.10 -6.13
C ASN A 166 1.44 -22.03 -7.66
N GLU A 167 1.17 -23.14 -8.33
CA GLU A 167 0.73 -23.27 -9.73
C GLU A 167 -0.40 -22.33 -10.17
N ASP A 168 -1.55 -22.12 -9.49
CA ASP A 168 -2.62 -21.32 -10.12
C ASP A 168 -2.29 -19.81 -10.18
N SER A 169 -1.73 -19.26 -9.10
CA SER A 169 -1.26 -17.87 -9.06
C SER A 169 0.06 -17.71 -9.82
N SER A 170 0.93 -18.73 -9.80
CA SER A 170 2.13 -18.74 -10.65
C SER A 170 1.78 -18.91 -12.12
N ILE A 171 0.77 -19.66 -12.53
CA ILE A 171 0.36 -19.83 -13.94
C ILE A 171 -0.14 -18.49 -14.48
N PHE A 172 -0.93 -17.74 -13.71
CA PHE A 172 -1.36 -16.40 -14.15
C PHE A 172 -0.18 -15.43 -14.20
N ASN A 173 0.69 -15.41 -13.18
CA ASN A 173 1.91 -14.61 -13.22
C ASN A 173 2.84 -15.03 -14.36
N THR A 174 3.01 -16.32 -14.64
CA THR A 174 3.91 -16.86 -15.66
C THR A 174 3.36 -16.54 -17.05
N LYS A 175 2.07 -16.80 -17.31
CA LYS A 175 1.44 -16.50 -18.60
C LYS A 175 1.36 -15.00 -18.92
N ILE A 176 1.17 -14.13 -17.92
CA ILE A 176 1.25 -12.67 -18.15
C ILE A 176 2.69 -12.24 -18.36
N VAL A 177 3.65 -12.79 -17.60
CA VAL A 177 5.07 -12.51 -17.79
C VAL A 177 5.53 -12.90 -19.19
N ASP A 178 5.01 -14.00 -19.75
CA ASP A 178 5.31 -14.44 -21.12
C ASP A 178 4.78 -13.47 -22.21
N LEU A 179 3.82 -12.60 -21.88
CA LEU A 179 3.23 -11.62 -22.81
C LEU A 179 3.79 -10.21 -22.63
N GLY A 180 4.50 -9.96 -21.53
CA GLY A 180 4.95 -8.63 -21.11
C GLY A 180 6.45 -8.44 -21.22
N ILE A 181 6.88 -7.17 -21.21
CA ILE A 181 8.29 -6.80 -21.05
C ILE A 181 8.48 -6.43 -19.57
N GLU A 182 9.50 -7.01 -18.94
CA GLU A 182 9.84 -6.66 -17.57
C GLU A 182 10.34 -5.22 -17.48
N VAL A 183 9.78 -4.43 -16.56
CA VAL A 183 10.21 -3.04 -16.37
C VAL A 183 11.66 -2.99 -15.88
N PRO A 184 12.56 -2.24 -16.54
CA PRO A 184 13.96 -2.20 -16.16
C PRO A 184 14.18 -1.66 -14.73
N VAL A 185 15.15 -2.25 -14.04
CA VAL A 185 15.63 -1.77 -12.74
C VAL A 185 16.60 -0.62 -12.98
N LEU A 186 16.40 0.49 -12.28
CA LEU A 186 17.33 1.61 -12.28
C LEU A 186 18.61 1.23 -11.53
N SER A 187 19.76 1.59 -12.09
CA SER A 187 21.00 1.63 -11.32
C SER A 187 20.88 2.64 -10.16
N ARG A 188 21.77 2.51 -9.17
CA ARG A 188 21.82 3.45 -8.04
C ARG A 188 21.98 4.89 -8.52
N ASP A 189 22.86 5.13 -9.49
CA ASP A 189 23.13 6.47 -10.01
C ASP A 189 21.94 7.05 -10.78
N GLU A 190 21.25 6.24 -11.58
CA GLU A 190 20.02 6.66 -12.27
C GLU A 190 18.90 6.99 -11.28
N PHE A 191 18.75 6.18 -10.23
CA PHE A 191 17.79 6.45 -9.16
C PHE A 191 18.13 7.75 -8.43
N MET A 192 19.39 7.96 -8.05
CA MET A 192 19.81 9.21 -7.38
C MET A 192 19.64 10.42 -8.30
N LYS A 193 19.95 10.29 -9.59
CA LYS A 193 19.71 11.33 -10.59
C LYS A 193 18.24 11.69 -10.68
N LEU A 194 17.35 10.69 -10.71
CA LEU A 194 15.90 10.89 -10.70
C LEU A 194 15.45 11.65 -9.44
N MET A 195 15.90 11.24 -8.24
CA MET A 195 15.53 11.94 -7.00
C MET A 195 16.02 13.39 -6.99
N ASN A 196 17.23 13.66 -7.49
CA ASN A 196 17.75 15.03 -7.63
C ASN A 196 16.93 15.87 -8.64
N GLN A 197 16.43 15.25 -9.72
CA GLN A 197 15.52 15.91 -10.66
C GLN A 197 14.19 16.27 -9.98
N GLN A 198 13.63 15.40 -9.14
CA GLN A 198 12.41 15.70 -8.38
C GLN A 198 12.61 16.90 -7.44
N ILE A 199 13.76 16.98 -6.75
CA ILE A 199 14.12 18.14 -5.92
C ILE A 199 14.15 19.42 -6.75
N SER A 200 14.78 19.37 -7.93
CA SER A 200 14.92 20.54 -8.81
C SER A 200 13.56 21.02 -9.34
N ARG A 201 12.63 20.10 -9.64
CA ARG A 201 11.31 20.40 -10.19
C ARG A 201 10.35 21.01 -9.16
N PHE A 202 10.39 20.52 -7.92
CA PHE A 202 9.37 20.84 -6.92
C PHE A 202 9.90 21.62 -5.71
N GLY A 203 11.22 21.87 -5.65
CA GLY A 203 11.92 22.39 -4.48
C GLY A 203 11.86 21.41 -3.31
N GLU A 204 12.58 21.72 -2.23
CA GLU A 204 12.28 21.09 -0.95
C GLU A 204 10.99 21.70 -0.39
N LYS A 205 9.89 20.97 -0.47
CA LYS A 205 8.73 21.30 0.35
C LYS A 205 9.05 20.87 1.77
N LYS A 206 8.84 21.76 2.74
CA LYS A 206 8.70 21.34 4.13
C LYS A 206 7.59 20.29 4.15
N VAL A 207 7.96 19.02 4.30
CA VAL A 207 7.04 18.01 4.81
C VAL A 207 6.40 18.66 6.03
N PRO A 208 5.06 18.71 6.15
CA PRO A 208 4.43 19.20 7.37
C PRO A 208 5.18 18.50 8.50
N GLU A 209 5.80 19.26 9.40
CA GLU A 209 6.57 18.68 10.50
C GLU A 209 5.74 17.51 11.01
N GLU A 210 6.30 16.30 10.97
CA GLU A 210 5.65 15.18 11.61
C GLU A 210 5.26 15.70 12.97
N THR A 211 3.97 15.67 13.30
CA THR A 211 3.50 16.05 14.63
C THR A 211 4.08 15.00 15.57
N HIS A 212 5.37 15.15 15.87
CA HIS A 212 6.15 14.51 16.91
C HIS A 212 5.52 15.00 18.21
N GLY A 213 4.34 14.48 18.54
CA GLY A 213 3.57 15.05 19.63
C GLY A 213 2.18 14.47 19.82
N ASP A 214 1.61 13.75 18.84
CA ASP A 214 0.35 13.06 19.07
C ASP A 214 0.60 11.57 19.35
N ASP A 215 0.51 11.20 20.63
CA ASP A 215 0.70 9.82 21.07
C ASP A 215 -0.32 8.87 20.44
N PHE A 216 -1.51 9.34 20.03
CA PHE A 216 -2.45 8.52 19.26
C PHE A 216 -1.90 8.16 17.88
N VAL A 217 -1.21 9.07 17.19
CA VAL A 217 -0.58 8.78 15.89
C VAL A 217 0.53 7.74 16.04
N LYS A 218 1.34 7.86 17.10
CA LYS A 218 2.36 6.84 17.42
C LYS A 218 1.71 5.50 17.71
N LEU A 219 0.59 5.50 18.45
CA LEU A 219 -0.16 4.30 18.82
C LEU A 219 -0.73 3.60 17.59
N VAL A 220 -1.35 4.34 16.66
CA VAL A 220 -1.82 3.79 15.38
C VAL A 220 -0.66 3.14 14.64
N ARG A 221 0.48 3.85 14.48
CA ARG A 221 1.65 3.30 13.77
C ARG A 221 2.19 2.04 14.44
N ALA A 222 2.22 1.98 15.76
CA ALA A 222 2.69 0.83 16.51
C ALA A 222 1.76 -0.39 16.32
N PHE A 223 0.45 -0.24 16.57
CA PHE A 223 -0.48 -1.37 16.47
C PHE A 223 -0.79 -1.80 15.03
N THR A 224 -0.63 -0.90 14.06
CA THR A 224 -0.80 -1.21 12.64
C THR A 224 0.50 -1.60 11.95
N ASN A 225 1.59 -1.77 12.71
CA ASN A 225 2.83 -2.32 12.19
C ASN A 225 2.57 -3.72 11.60
N PRO A 226 3.08 -4.03 10.39
CA PRO A 226 2.87 -5.34 9.76
C PRO A 226 3.21 -6.54 10.65
N GLU A 227 4.28 -6.46 11.45
CA GLU A 227 4.69 -7.53 12.37
C GLU A 227 3.64 -7.77 13.47
N VAL A 228 3.11 -6.69 14.05
CA VAL A 228 2.05 -6.74 15.06
C VAL A 228 0.76 -7.31 14.47
N ILE A 229 0.35 -6.83 13.30
CA ILE A 229 -0.86 -7.32 12.62
C ILE A 229 -0.71 -8.79 12.24
N ASN A 230 0.47 -9.21 11.78
CA ASN A 230 0.74 -10.62 11.47
C ASN A 230 0.66 -11.50 12.73
N LEU A 231 1.21 -11.04 13.86
CA LEU A 231 1.15 -11.75 15.14
C LEU A 231 -0.30 -11.90 15.63
N ILE A 232 -1.09 -10.82 15.62
CA ILE A 232 -2.52 -10.86 16.00
C ILE A 232 -3.27 -11.83 15.07
N THR A 233 -3.06 -11.70 13.76
CA THR A 233 -3.70 -12.55 12.76
C THR A 233 -3.38 -14.02 13.00
N HIS A 234 -2.12 -14.35 13.25
CA HIS A 234 -1.69 -15.72 13.57
C HIS A 234 -2.43 -16.24 14.81
N ASN A 235 -2.42 -15.50 15.91
CA ASN A 235 -3.08 -15.93 17.15
C ASN A 235 -4.61 -16.06 17.01
N LEU A 236 -5.25 -15.29 16.14
CA LEU A 236 -6.69 -15.39 15.90
C LEU A 236 -7.09 -16.61 15.05
N ILE A 237 -6.20 -17.09 14.18
CA ILE A 237 -6.50 -18.21 13.28
C ILE A 237 -5.93 -19.55 13.77
N SER A 238 -4.84 -19.53 14.53
CA SER A 238 -4.28 -20.74 15.15
C SER A 238 -5.35 -21.40 16.02
N ASP A 239 -5.46 -22.72 15.93
CA ASP A 239 -6.27 -23.50 16.86
C ASP A 239 -5.51 -23.57 18.19
N GLN A 240 -6.20 -23.28 19.30
CA GLN A 240 -5.66 -23.45 20.64
C GLN A 240 -5.47 -24.93 20.97
#